data_AF-A0A8F6M3W5-F1
#
_entry.id   AF-A0A8F6M3W5-F1
#
_cell.length_a   1.000
_cell.length_b   1.000
_cell.length_c   1.000
_cell.angle_alpha   90.00
_cell.angle_beta   90.00
_cell.angle_gamma   90.00
#
_symmetry.space_group_name_H-M   'P 1'
#
loop_
_entity.id
_entity.type
_entity.pdbx_description
1 polymer ?
#
loop_
_entity_poly.entity_id
_entity_poly.type
_entity_poly.pdbx_seq_one_letter_code
_entity_poly.pdbx_strand_id
1 'polypeptide(L)' 'MLTWVKTGLQFFHDMSNQQALRVKSEMVEEVQDGYNISYNNKKYWLPKNTHCLFQKND' A
#
# COMPACT_ATOMS: atom_id res chain seq x y z
N MET A 1 -0.54 8.81 0.08
CA MET A 1 0.07 7.61 0.69
C MET A 1 -0.97 6.62 1.19
N LEU A 2 -1.76 6.95 2.23
CA LEU A 2 -2.67 5.98 2.87
C LEU A 2 -3.75 5.41 1.94
N THR A 3 -4.31 6.22 1.04
CA THR A 3 -5.29 5.75 0.04
C THR A 3 -4.68 4.68 -0.86
N TRP A 4 -3.45 4.91 -1.36
CA TRP A 4 -2.73 3.92 -2.16
C TRP A 4 -2.50 2.64 -1.36
N VAL A 5 -2.07 2.75 -0.09
CA VAL A 5 -1.86 1.57 0.76
C VAL A 5 -3.16 0.78 0.93
N LYS A 6 -4.28 1.45 1.24
CA LYS A 6 -5.57 0.77 1.44
C LYS A 6 -6.09 0.11 0.16
N THR A 7 -5.96 0.77 -0.98
CA THR A 7 -6.36 0.21 -2.27
C THR A 7 -5.43 -0.92 -2.70
N GLY A 8 -4.12 -0.75 -2.51
CA GLY A 8 -3.11 -1.76 -2.82
C GLY A 8 -3.27 -3.02 -1.98
N LEU A 9 -3.57 -2.90 -0.68
CA LEU A 9 -3.83 -4.07 0.17
C LEU A 9 -5.08 -4.84 -0.27
N GLN A 10 -6.12 -4.13 -0.74
CA GLN A 10 -7.30 -4.78 -1.30
C GLN A 10 -6.98 -5.50 -2.61
N PHE A 11 -6.19 -4.88 -3.49
CA PHE A 11 -5.91 -5.41 -4.83
C PHE A 11 -4.86 -6.52 -4.86
N PHE A 12 -3.73 -6.34 -4.15
CA PHE A 12 -2.59 -7.26 -4.21
C PHE A 12 -2.64 -8.37 -3.15
N HIS A 13 -3.40 -8.17 -2.08
CA HIS A 13 -3.39 -9.07 -0.90
C HIS A 13 -4.79 -9.52 -0.48
N ASP A 14 -5.80 -9.31 -1.34
CA ASP A 14 -7.22 -9.65 -1.11
C ASP A 14 -7.74 -9.19 0.27
N MET A 15 -7.20 -8.10 0.79
CA MET A 15 -7.62 -7.56 2.07
C MET A 15 -9.05 -7.02 1.94
N SER A 16 -9.94 -7.34 2.88
CA SER A 16 -11.31 -6.82 2.80
C SER A 16 -11.34 -5.32 3.01
N ASN A 17 -12.35 -4.63 2.44
CA ASN A 17 -12.53 -3.19 2.64
C ASN A 17 -12.60 -2.83 4.14
N GLN A 18 -13.28 -3.64 4.95
CA GLN A 18 -13.35 -3.44 6.41
C GLN A 18 -11.97 -3.52 7.08
N GLN A 19 -11.09 -4.43 6.64
CA GLN A 19 -9.73 -4.53 7.15
C GLN A 19 -8.86 -3.36 6.66
N ALA A 20 -8.95 -3.00 5.37
CA ALA A 20 -8.21 -1.90 4.80
C ALA A 20 -8.55 -0.56 5.49
N LEU A 21 -9.82 -0.32 5.84
CA LEU A 21 -10.24 0.87 6.58
C LEU A 21 -9.56 1.01 7.95
N ARG A 22 -9.20 -0.12 8.59
CA ARG A 22 -8.53 -0.16 9.90
C ARG A 22 -7.01 0.09 9.83
N VAL A 23 -6.43 0.08 8.63
CA VAL A 23 -5.00 0.41 8.43
C VAL A 23 -4.79 1.90 8.67
N LYS A 24 -3.77 2.22 9.47
CA LYS A 24 -3.41 3.58 9.89
C LYS A 24 -1.96 3.90 9.51
N SER A 25 -1.57 5.17 9.58
CA SER A 25 -0.25 5.65 9.15
C SER A 25 0.89 5.05 9.95
N GLU A 26 0.71 4.88 11.26
CA GLU A 26 1.70 4.30 12.16
C GLU A 26 2.01 2.82 11.87
N MET A 27 1.16 2.16 11.08
CA MET A 27 1.36 0.77 10.63
C MET A 27 2.17 0.68 9.34
N VAL A 28 2.44 1.81 8.68
CA VAL A 28 3.07 1.89 7.37
C VAL A 28 4.46 2.50 7.52
N GLU A 29 5.46 1.74 7.11
CA GLU A 29 6.85 2.19 7.01
C GLU A 29 7.18 2.35 5.54
N GLU A 30 7.55 3.57 5.13
CA GLU A 30 8.06 3.82 3.79
C GLU A 30 9.50 3.33 3.67
N VAL A 31 9.78 2.53 2.66
CA VAL A 31 11.11 2.03 2.31
C VAL A 31 11.50 2.52 0.92
N GLN A 32 12.74 2.26 0.50
CA GLN A 32 13.29 2.80 -0.75
C GLN A 32 12.39 2.51 -1.96
N ASP A 33 11.87 1.28 -2.08
CA ASP A 33 11.12 0.76 -3.22
C ASP A 33 9.60 0.66 -2.98
N GLY A 34 9.12 0.96 -1.77
CA GLY A 34 7.76 0.57 -1.39
C GLY A 34 7.33 1.01 0.00
N TYR A 35 6.36 0.25 0.50
CA TYR A 35 5.78 0.39 1.83
C TYR A 35 5.73 -0.98 2.49
N ASN A 36 6.29 -1.09 3.69
CA ASN A 36 6.03 -2.20 4.60
C ASN A 36 4.81 -1.86 5.46
N ILE A 37 3.86 -2.78 5.59
CA ILE A 37 2.66 -2.59 6.41
C ILE A 37 2.57 -3.72 7.44
N SER A 38 2.52 -3.35 8.71
CA SER A 38 2.32 -4.30 9.82
C SER A 38 0.89 -4.22 10.34
N TYR A 39 0.07 -5.24 10.06
CA TYR A 39 -1.34 -5.29 10.46
C TYR A 39 -1.74 -6.70 10.91
N ASN A 40 -2.39 -6.83 12.08
CA ASN A 40 -2.83 -8.11 12.65
C ASN A 40 -1.74 -9.20 12.71
N ASN A 41 -0.54 -8.84 13.21
CA ASN A 41 0.64 -9.73 13.25
C ASN A 41 1.09 -10.28 11.89
N LYS A 42 0.62 -9.69 10.78
CA LYS A 42 1.08 -9.98 9.42
C LYS A 42 1.84 -8.78 8.88
N LYS A 43 2.82 -9.09 8.02
CA LYS A 43 3.56 -8.10 7.24
C LYS A 43 3.09 -8.17 5.80
N TYR A 44 2.79 -7.02 5.23
CA TYR A 44 2.45 -6.84 3.84
C TYR A 44 3.48 -5.90 3.21
N TRP A 45 3.70 -6.05 1.91
CA TRP A 45 4.52 -5.13 1.14
C TRP A 45 3.72 -4.62 -0.05
N LEU A 46 3.87 -3.33 -0.34
CA LEU A 46 3.31 -2.69 -1.52
C LEU A 46 4.40 -1.88 -2.23
N PRO A 47 4.45 -1.90 -3.58
CA PRO A 47 5.34 -1.01 -4.30
C PRO A 47 4.92 0.43 -4.09
N LYS A 48 5.85 1.36 -4.28
CA LYS A 48 5.49 2.77 -4.41
C LYS A 48 4.53 2.93 -5.59
N ASN A 49 3.56 3.82 -5.44
CA ASN A 49 2.78 4.27 -6.58
C ASN A 49 3.70 5.15 -7.43
N THR A 50 4.58 4.51 -8.21
CA THR A 50 5.44 5.19 -9.16
C THR A 50 4.53 5.73 -10.25
N HIS A 51 4.17 7.00 -10.13
CA HIS A 51 3.54 7.80 -11.19
C HIS A 51 4.38 7.87 -12.48
N CYS A 52 5.52 7.16 -12.55
CA CYS A 52 6.51 7.18 -13.61
C CYS A 52 6.24 6.19 -14.75
N LEU A 53 5.38 5.17 -14.58
CA LEU A 53 5.07 4.20 -15.65
C LEU A 53 4.06 4.73 -16.68
N PHE A 54 3.46 5.90 -16.43
CA PHE A 54 2.62 6.63 -17.38
C PHE A 54 3.20 8.02 -17.67
N GLN A 55 4.51 8.12 -17.87
CA GLN A 55 4.99 9.19 -18.74
C GLN A 55 4.43 8.88 -20.12
N LYS A 56 3.35 9.59 -20.47
CA LYS A 56 2.88 9.69 -21.84
C LYS A 56 4.11 10.07 -22.66
N ASN A 57 4.50 9.22 -23.60
CA ASN A 57 5.51 9.59 -24.59
C ASN A 57 4.93 10.80 -25.33
N ASP A 58 5.42 11.99 -24.99
CA ASP A 58 5.26 13.21 -25.79
C ASP A 58 6.30 13.21 -26.91
#